data_AF-A0A7W1RX53-F1
#
_entry.id   AF-A0A7W1RX53-F1
#
_cell.length_a   1.000
_cell.length_b   1.000
_cell.length_c   1.000
_cell.angle_alpha   90.00
_cell.angle_beta   90.00
_cell.angle_gamma   90.00
#
_symmetry.space_group_name_H-M   'P 1'
#
loop_
_entity.id
_entity.type
_entity.pdbx_description
1 polymer ?
#
loop_
_entity_poly.entity_id
_entity_poly.type
_entity_poly.pdbx_seq_one_letter_code
_entity_poly.pdbx_strand_id
1 'polypeptide(L)'
;MTPAERVLWERAQRRAIGMQPALSAAIFRAFALVRATLTVAALERYVDTGDADALVRDLFTTELLDRATQPFRTRLRQQIERQVTYFAADVPKGGRVGGQLVVAFDYLNPRVIDAVRQLETRVITTLSGDVRETVRAFVENGLRDGKGTAAIARQIKGVLGLAPSQAEAVRNFERALRGEGKNPLGYKLRDKRYDGTIKKGALTEQQITTQVAAYQRKMEAFHANTVARTAALDATKLGQRLAWEDAAERGLVDRRRLQKTWVGVKDDRERVEHLAMEGETAPFDEPFSNGQMIPGDDEYNCRCVARYSQAR
;
A
#
# COMPACT_ATOMS: atom_id res chain seq x y z
N MET A 1 9.04 -21.91 12.23
CA MET A 1 8.20 -22.43 11.15
C MET A 1 8.21 -23.96 11.03
N THR A 2 7.16 -24.57 11.56
CA THR A 2 6.75 -25.97 11.32
C THR A 2 6.15 -26.16 9.91
N PRO A 3 5.94 -27.40 9.43
CA PRO A 3 5.27 -27.62 8.14
C PRO A 3 3.86 -27.01 8.05
N ALA A 4 3.08 -27.07 9.13
CA ALA A 4 1.74 -26.47 9.18
C ALA A 4 1.78 -24.93 9.09
N GLU A 5 2.74 -24.30 9.77
CA GLU A 5 2.96 -22.85 9.70
C GLU A 5 3.38 -22.41 8.29
N ARG A 6 4.21 -23.20 7.61
CA ARG A 6 4.57 -22.96 6.21
C ARG A 6 3.35 -22.98 5.29
N VAL A 7 2.50 -23.99 5.42
CA VAL A 7 1.28 -24.11 4.61
C VAL A 7 0.33 -22.94 4.84
N LEU A 8 0.14 -22.54 6.11
CA LEU A 8 -0.66 -21.36 6.47
C LEU A 8 -0.10 -20.10 5.81
N TRP A 9 1.20 -19.87 5.96
CA TRP A 9 1.88 -18.71 5.41
C TRP A 9 1.77 -18.66 3.87
N GLU A 10 2.06 -19.76 3.19
CA GLU A 10 1.97 -19.83 1.72
C GLU A 10 0.56 -19.55 1.22
N ARG A 11 -0.46 -20.12 1.89
CA ARG A 11 -1.88 -19.84 1.57
C ARG A 11 -2.17 -18.35 1.71
N ALA A 12 -1.80 -17.72 2.82
CA ALA A 12 -2.02 -16.30 3.05
C ALA A 12 -1.30 -15.43 1.99
N GLN A 13 -0.05 -15.74 1.65
CA GLN A 13 0.68 -15.02 0.60
C GLN A 13 0.03 -15.16 -0.78
N ARG A 14 -0.41 -16.36 -1.16
CA ARG A 14 -1.12 -16.57 -2.43
C ARG A 14 -2.40 -15.74 -2.50
N ARG A 15 -3.13 -15.61 -1.39
CA ARG A 15 -4.31 -14.74 -1.29
C ARG A 15 -3.94 -13.28 -1.51
N ALA A 16 -2.94 -12.77 -0.80
CA ALA A 16 -2.47 -11.39 -0.95
C ALA A 16 -2.02 -11.08 -2.39
N ILE A 17 -1.22 -11.97 -2.99
CA ILE A 17 -0.77 -11.84 -4.39
C ILE A 17 -1.95 -11.78 -5.36
N GLY A 18 -2.98 -12.62 -5.16
CA GLY A 18 -4.17 -12.63 -6.02
C GLY A 18 -5.00 -11.33 -5.97
N MET A 19 -4.94 -10.58 -4.86
CA MET A 19 -5.68 -9.32 -4.68
C MET A 19 -4.93 -8.11 -5.26
N GLN A 20 -3.60 -8.17 -5.27
CA GLN A 20 -2.73 -7.05 -5.62
C GLN A 20 -3.04 -6.40 -6.98
N PRO A 21 -3.28 -7.14 -8.10
CA PRO A 21 -3.54 -6.51 -9.39
C PRO A 21 -4.77 -5.60 -9.40
N ALA A 22 -5.88 -6.05 -8.78
CA ALA A 22 -7.11 -5.28 -8.77
C ALA A 22 -7.04 -4.04 -7.86
N LEU A 23 -6.31 -4.15 -6.74
CA LEU A 23 -6.04 -3.03 -5.84
C LEU A 23 -5.11 -2.00 -6.50
N SER A 24 -4.04 -2.46 -7.15
CA SER A 24 -3.10 -1.61 -7.90
C SER A 24 -3.83 -0.84 -9.01
N ALA A 25 -4.68 -1.51 -9.79
CA ALA A 25 -5.50 -0.84 -10.80
C ALA A 25 -6.46 0.21 -10.22
N ALA A 26 -7.01 -0.02 -9.02
CA ALA A 26 -7.86 0.96 -8.34
C ALA A 26 -7.07 2.18 -7.86
N ILE A 27 -5.85 1.98 -7.35
CA ILE A 27 -4.93 3.08 -6.98
C ILE A 27 -4.57 3.92 -8.21
N PHE A 28 -4.23 3.28 -9.34
CA PHE A 28 -3.96 3.98 -10.59
C PHE A 28 -5.14 4.82 -11.06
N ARG A 29 -6.36 4.29 -10.98
CA ARG A 29 -7.58 5.06 -11.30
C ARG A 29 -7.75 6.25 -10.37
N ALA A 30 -7.49 6.09 -9.07
CA ALA A 30 -7.54 7.19 -8.12
C ALA A 30 -6.56 8.31 -8.52
N PHE A 31 -5.30 7.98 -8.80
CA PHE A 31 -4.32 8.96 -9.27
C PHE A 31 -4.71 9.61 -10.60
N ALA A 32 -5.28 8.85 -11.54
CA ALA A 32 -5.77 9.40 -12.80
C ALA A 32 -6.89 10.43 -12.59
N LEU A 33 -7.82 10.16 -11.66
CA LEU A 33 -8.89 11.11 -11.30
C LEU A 33 -8.32 12.39 -10.67
N VAL A 34 -7.34 12.27 -9.77
CA VAL A 34 -6.68 13.45 -9.18
C VAL A 34 -5.88 14.22 -10.25
N ARG A 35 -5.19 13.54 -11.17
CA ARG A 35 -4.50 14.21 -12.29
C ARG A 35 -5.46 14.99 -13.19
N ALA A 36 -6.68 14.51 -13.36
CA ALA A 36 -7.68 15.15 -14.20
C ALA A 36 -8.20 16.49 -13.62
N THR A 37 -8.13 16.68 -12.28
CA THR A 37 -8.54 17.95 -11.65
C THR A 37 -7.47 19.03 -11.76
N LEU A 38 -6.22 18.67 -12.05
CA LEU A 38 -5.14 19.62 -12.24
C LEU A 38 -5.21 20.25 -13.63
N THR A 39 -5.75 21.45 -13.72
CA THR A 39 -5.68 22.29 -14.93
C THR A 39 -4.60 23.35 -14.76
N VAL A 40 -4.10 23.91 -15.88
CA VAL A 40 -3.15 25.03 -15.80
C VAL A 40 -3.82 26.22 -15.11
N ALA A 41 -5.06 26.53 -15.48
CA ALA A 41 -5.87 27.58 -14.84
C ALA A 41 -6.05 27.38 -13.33
N ALA A 42 -6.21 26.13 -12.86
CA ALA A 42 -6.30 25.85 -11.42
C ALA A 42 -5.00 26.15 -10.66
N LEU A 43 -3.85 26.11 -11.34
CA LEU A 43 -2.52 26.29 -10.76
C LEU A 43 -2.01 27.73 -10.88
N GLU A 44 -2.47 28.51 -11.86
CA GLU A 44 -2.05 29.90 -12.12
C GLU A 44 -2.08 30.75 -10.84
N ARG A 45 -3.22 30.74 -10.13
CA ARG A 45 -3.41 31.54 -8.92
C ARG A 45 -2.47 31.21 -7.75
N TYR A 46 -1.82 30.04 -7.78
CA TYR A 46 -0.93 29.59 -6.70
C TYR A 46 0.55 29.71 -7.04
N VAL A 47 0.88 29.55 -8.32
CA VAL A 47 2.25 29.74 -8.77
C VAL A 47 2.63 31.22 -8.71
N ASP A 48 1.70 32.13 -9.00
CA ASP A 48 1.94 33.57 -8.91
C ASP A 48 2.14 34.06 -7.47
N THR A 49 1.47 33.44 -6.49
CA THR A 49 1.57 33.79 -5.07
C THR A 49 2.68 33.03 -4.33
N GLY A 50 3.21 31.97 -4.95
CA GLY A 50 4.17 31.07 -4.34
C GLY A 50 3.62 30.21 -3.20
N ASP A 51 2.30 30.19 -2.99
CA ASP A 51 1.66 29.54 -1.86
C ASP A 51 1.33 28.07 -2.16
N ALA A 52 2.35 27.20 -2.02
CA ALA A 52 2.22 25.76 -2.19
C ALA A 52 1.24 25.13 -1.18
N ASP A 53 1.15 25.70 0.03
CA ASP A 53 0.20 25.29 1.07
C ASP A 53 -1.24 25.49 0.63
N ALA A 54 -1.55 26.67 0.10
CA ALA A 54 -2.86 26.98 -0.43
C ALA A 54 -3.24 26.10 -1.61
N LEU A 55 -2.29 25.82 -2.51
CA LEU A 55 -2.50 24.89 -3.62
C LEU A 55 -2.93 23.51 -3.12
N VAL A 56 -2.19 22.96 -2.16
CA VAL A 56 -2.47 21.63 -1.60
C VAL A 56 -3.83 21.63 -0.90
N ARG A 57 -4.09 22.62 -0.04
CA ARG A 57 -5.34 22.72 0.71
C ARG A 57 -6.57 22.81 -0.19
N ASP A 58 -6.48 23.61 -1.25
CA ASP A 58 -7.65 23.97 -2.06
C ASP A 58 -7.86 23.01 -3.24
N LEU A 59 -6.79 22.44 -3.82
CA LEU A 59 -6.90 21.50 -4.95
C LEU A 59 -6.91 20.04 -4.54
N PHE A 60 -6.41 19.70 -3.35
CA PHE A 60 -6.34 18.33 -2.84
C PHE A 60 -7.15 18.19 -1.54
N THR A 61 -8.39 18.69 -1.62
CA THR A 61 -9.35 18.62 -0.52
C THR A 61 -9.61 17.18 -0.12
N THR A 62 -10.03 16.99 1.12
CA THR A 62 -10.38 15.66 1.64
C THR A 62 -11.50 15.03 0.80
N GLU A 63 -12.48 15.81 0.36
CA GLU A 63 -13.61 15.34 -0.45
C GLU A 63 -13.16 14.84 -1.84
N LEU A 64 -12.20 15.54 -2.47
CA LEU A 64 -11.64 15.09 -3.75
C LEU A 64 -10.91 13.75 -3.59
N LEU A 65 -10.03 13.66 -2.60
CA LEU A 65 -9.22 12.46 -2.36
C LEU A 65 -10.11 11.28 -1.94
N ASP A 66 -11.14 11.52 -1.13
CA ASP A 66 -12.12 10.52 -0.78
C ASP A 66 -12.89 10.03 -2.00
N ARG A 67 -13.39 10.95 -2.86
CA ARG A 67 -14.07 10.58 -4.11
C ARG A 67 -13.17 9.75 -5.01
N ALA A 68 -11.92 10.19 -5.21
CA ALA A 68 -10.95 9.50 -6.06
C ALA A 68 -10.61 8.10 -5.55
N THR A 69 -10.60 7.91 -4.22
CA THR A 69 -10.23 6.64 -3.58
C THR A 69 -11.42 5.72 -3.29
N GLN A 70 -12.67 6.15 -3.48
CA GLN A 70 -13.86 5.31 -3.28
C GLN A 70 -13.81 3.95 -4.01
N PRO A 71 -13.37 3.87 -5.29
CA PRO A 71 -13.26 2.57 -5.97
C PRO A 71 -12.25 1.64 -5.30
N PHE A 72 -11.16 2.19 -4.75
CA PHE A 72 -10.17 1.41 -3.98
C PHE A 72 -10.77 0.91 -2.66
N ARG A 73 -11.42 1.78 -1.88
CA ARG A 73 -12.10 1.41 -0.62
C ARG A 73 -13.09 0.27 -0.85
N THR A 74 -13.98 0.43 -1.84
CA THR A 74 -14.95 -0.60 -2.23
C THR A 74 -14.27 -1.94 -2.54
N ARG A 75 -13.18 -1.91 -3.32
CA ARG A 75 -12.45 -3.12 -3.70
C ARG A 75 -11.77 -3.77 -2.50
N LEU A 76 -11.23 -2.98 -1.58
CA LEU A 76 -10.59 -3.44 -0.36
C LEU A 76 -11.60 -4.13 0.57
N ARG A 77 -12.79 -3.55 0.78
CA ARG A 77 -13.88 -4.19 1.56
C ARG A 77 -14.26 -5.55 1.00
N GLN A 78 -14.52 -5.62 -0.31
CA GLN A 78 -14.83 -6.88 -0.99
C GLN A 78 -13.71 -7.92 -0.84
N GLN A 79 -12.45 -7.47 -0.77
CA GLN A 79 -11.33 -8.36 -0.55
C GLN A 79 -11.31 -8.88 0.88
N ILE A 80 -11.50 -8.02 1.88
CA ILE A 80 -11.56 -8.42 3.29
C ILE A 80 -12.66 -9.47 3.51
N GLU A 81 -13.87 -9.22 3.00
CA GLU A 81 -15.00 -10.17 3.06
C GLU A 81 -14.64 -11.56 2.48
N ARG A 82 -13.99 -11.57 1.31
CA ARG A 82 -13.51 -12.81 0.67
C ARG A 82 -12.44 -13.52 1.50
N GLN A 83 -11.63 -12.78 2.26
CA GLN A 83 -10.64 -13.37 3.16
C GLN A 83 -11.30 -13.94 4.41
N VAL A 84 -12.29 -13.26 5.00
CA VAL A 84 -13.07 -13.81 6.12
C VAL A 84 -13.71 -15.13 5.72
N THR A 85 -14.42 -15.16 4.60
CA THR A 85 -15.05 -16.38 4.07
C THR A 85 -14.03 -17.49 3.83
N TYR A 86 -12.84 -17.15 3.35
CA TYR A 86 -11.78 -18.12 3.10
C TYR A 86 -11.21 -18.72 4.40
N PHE A 87 -10.94 -17.88 5.40
CA PHE A 87 -10.34 -18.30 6.67
C PHE A 87 -11.34 -18.89 7.66
N ALA A 88 -12.65 -18.71 7.43
CA ALA A 88 -13.69 -19.42 8.16
C ALA A 88 -13.53 -20.95 8.12
N ALA A 89 -12.90 -21.48 7.07
CA ALA A 89 -12.60 -22.91 6.96
C ALA A 89 -11.54 -23.41 7.96
N ASP A 90 -10.74 -22.51 8.54
CA ASP A 90 -9.71 -22.85 9.53
C ASP A 90 -10.27 -22.86 10.97
N VAL A 91 -11.52 -22.41 11.17
CA VAL A 91 -12.22 -22.47 12.46
C VAL A 91 -12.62 -23.93 12.79
N PRO A 92 -12.44 -24.41 14.03
CA PRO A 92 -12.78 -25.79 14.43
C PRO A 92 -14.24 -26.18 14.13
N LYS A 93 -14.51 -27.48 13.93
CA LYS A 93 -15.83 -28.04 13.56
C LYS A 93 -16.98 -27.70 14.52
N GLY A 94 -16.70 -27.24 15.75
CA GLY A 94 -17.71 -26.64 16.63
C GLY A 94 -18.42 -25.43 16.01
N GLY A 95 -17.84 -24.86 14.94
CA GLY A 95 -18.44 -23.82 14.08
C GLY A 95 -19.43 -24.30 13.03
N ARG A 96 -19.80 -25.58 13.03
CA ARG A 96 -20.75 -26.16 12.07
C ARG A 96 -22.02 -26.60 12.77
N VAL A 97 -23.15 -25.96 12.46
CA VAL A 97 -24.48 -26.42 12.89
C VAL A 97 -25.06 -27.29 11.78
N GLY A 98 -25.38 -28.55 12.07
CA GLY A 98 -25.92 -29.49 11.06
C GLY A 98 -24.97 -29.79 9.89
N GLY A 99 -23.65 -29.65 10.08
CA GLY A 99 -22.64 -29.88 9.04
C GLY A 99 -22.39 -28.69 8.09
N GLN A 100 -23.16 -27.60 8.21
CA GLN A 100 -22.97 -26.37 7.44
C GLN A 100 -22.10 -25.36 8.21
N LEU A 101 -21.20 -24.67 7.50
CA LEU A 101 -20.37 -23.61 8.07
C LEU A 101 -21.24 -22.41 8.42
N VAL A 102 -21.37 -22.07 9.71
CA VAL A 102 -22.11 -20.88 10.16
C VAL A 102 -21.11 -19.77 10.53
N VAL A 103 -20.26 -19.42 9.58
CA VAL A 103 -19.52 -18.15 9.62
C VAL A 103 -20.16 -17.28 8.55
N ALA A 104 -21.12 -16.46 8.97
CA ALA A 104 -21.69 -15.43 8.12
C ALA A 104 -20.93 -14.16 8.42
N PHE A 105 -20.21 -13.60 7.44
CA PHE A 105 -19.54 -12.32 7.62
C PHE A 105 -20.58 -11.24 7.90
N ASP A 106 -20.75 -10.90 9.17
CA ASP A 106 -21.68 -9.88 9.60
C ASP A 106 -21.05 -8.50 9.39
N TYR A 107 -21.31 -7.92 8.22
CA TYR A 107 -20.87 -6.58 7.87
C TYR A 107 -21.54 -5.48 8.74
N LEU A 108 -22.56 -5.83 9.52
CA LEU A 108 -23.22 -4.93 10.45
C LEU A 108 -22.62 -4.99 11.87
N ASN A 109 -21.74 -5.96 12.15
CA ASN A 109 -21.03 -5.99 13.43
C ASN A 109 -20.15 -4.73 13.56
N PRO A 110 -20.35 -3.89 14.60
CA PRO A 110 -19.56 -2.68 14.80
C PRO A 110 -18.05 -2.92 14.83
N ARG A 111 -17.58 -4.04 15.39
CA ARG A 111 -16.15 -4.38 15.43
C ARG A 111 -15.57 -4.65 14.04
N VAL A 112 -16.35 -5.33 13.18
CA VAL A 112 -15.97 -5.58 11.78
C VAL A 112 -15.90 -4.24 11.04
N ILE A 113 -16.93 -3.40 11.19
CA ILE A 113 -16.99 -2.07 10.57
C ILE A 113 -15.78 -1.23 10.98
N ASP A 114 -15.48 -1.19 12.27
CA ASP A 114 -14.38 -0.38 12.81
C ASP A 114 -13.03 -0.88 12.32
N ALA A 115 -12.79 -2.20 12.33
CA ALA A 115 -11.53 -2.76 11.86
C ALA A 115 -11.30 -2.53 10.35
N VAL A 116 -12.36 -2.66 9.54
CA VAL A 116 -12.32 -2.35 8.11
C VAL A 116 -12.05 -0.85 7.89
N ARG A 117 -12.75 0.03 8.62
CA ARG A 117 -12.56 1.49 8.53
C ARG A 117 -11.15 1.91 8.95
N GLN A 118 -10.57 1.29 9.98
CA GLN A 118 -9.20 1.57 10.42
C GLN A 118 -8.18 1.21 9.34
N LEU A 119 -8.30 0.03 8.72
CA LEU A 119 -7.43 -0.36 7.61
C LEU A 119 -7.58 0.59 6.41
N GLU A 120 -8.80 0.91 6.01
CA GLU A 120 -9.04 1.88 4.94
C GLU A 120 -8.42 3.23 5.24
N THR A 121 -8.65 3.76 6.44
CA THR A 121 -8.15 5.08 6.85
C THR A 121 -6.63 5.10 6.79
N ARG A 122 -5.95 4.06 7.29
CA ARG A 122 -4.49 3.95 7.24
C ARG A 122 -3.97 4.04 5.80
N VAL A 123 -4.50 3.21 4.90
CA VAL A 123 -4.03 3.16 3.50
C VAL A 123 -4.34 4.47 2.75
N ILE A 124 -5.52 5.05 2.97
CA ILE A 124 -5.90 6.32 2.31
C ILE A 124 -5.10 7.50 2.85
N THR A 125 -4.82 7.54 4.15
CA THR A 125 -3.97 8.59 4.75
C THR A 125 -2.57 8.55 4.15
N THR A 126 -1.97 7.37 3.98
CA THR A 126 -0.67 7.24 3.31
C THR A 126 -0.72 7.76 1.87
N LEU A 127 -1.68 7.29 1.07
CA LEU A 127 -1.83 7.74 -0.33
C LEU A 127 -2.08 9.25 -0.45
N SER A 128 -2.90 9.79 0.44
CA SER A 128 -3.25 11.22 0.45
C SER A 128 -2.07 12.08 0.90
N GLY A 129 -1.34 11.63 1.91
CA GLY A 129 -0.10 12.26 2.38
C GLY A 129 0.95 12.32 1.27
N ASP A 130 1.21 11.19 0.60
CA ASP A 130 2.17 11.11 -0.51
C ASP A 130 1.85 12.10 -1.63
N VAL A 131 0.56 12.21 -2.01
CA VAL A 131 0.11 13.18 -3.02
C VAL A 131 0.36 14.61 -2.56
N ARG A 132 -0.07 14.97 -1.35
CA ARG A 132 0.05 16.33 -0.82
C ARG A 132 1.50 16.77 -0.67
N GLU A 133 2.35 15.92 -0.11
CA GLU A 133 3.78 16.19 0.08
C GLU A 133 4.54 16.26 -1.25
N THR A 134 4.27 15.34 -2.17
CA THR A 134 4.90 15.35 -3.49
C THR A 134 4.53 16.62 -4.26
N VAL A 135 3.26 17.02 -4.25
CA VAL A 135 2.83 18.24 -4.95
C VAL A 135 3.49 19.48 -4.35
N ARG A 136 3.47 19.62 -3.02
CA ARG A 136 4.13 20.71 -2.29
C ARG A 136 5.60 20.83 -2.69
N ALA A 137 6.36 19.74 -2.57
CA ALA A 137 7.79 19.74 -2.87
C ALA A 137 8.07 20.13 -4.33
N PHE A 138 7.21 19.77 -5.29
CA PHE A 138 7.40 20.14 -6.69
C PHE A 138 7.07 21.59 -6.98
N VAL A 139 6.05 22.16 -6.33
CA VAL A 139 5.71 23.58 -6.46
C VAL A 139 6.85 24.41 -5.88
N GLU A 140 7.28 24.14 -4.65
CA GLU A 140 8.36 24.87 -3.98
C GLU A 140 9.68 24.83 -4.77
N ASN A 141 10.06 23.66 -5.28
CA ASN A 141 11.26 23.54 -6.11
C ASN A 141 11.10 24.23 -7.48
N GLY A 142 9.92 24.12 -8.10
CA GLY A 142 9.66 24.76 -9.38
C GLY A 142 9.73 26.28 -9.31
N LEU A 143 9.20 26.87 -8.24
CA LEU A 143 9.29 28.29 -7.95
C LEU A 143 10.74 28.72 -7.70
N ARG A 144 11.48 27.96 -6.88
CA ARG A 144 12.92 28.23 -6.61
C ARG A 144 13.75 28.19 -7.89
N ASP A 145 13.44 27.29 -8.82
CA ASP A 145 14.10 27.14 -10.11
C ASP A 145 13.64 28.19 -11.16
N GLY A 146 12.73 29.11 -10.81
CA GLY A 146 12.20 30.12 -11.73
C GLY A 146 11.32 29.55 -12.85
N LYS A 147 10.71 28.37 -12.66
CA LYS A 147 9.83 27.74 -13.65
C LYS A 147 8.46 28.40 -13.67
N GLY A 148 7.95 28.67 -14.88
CA GLY A 148 6.58 29.17 -15.04
C GLY A 148 5.50 28.11 -14.76
N THR A 149 4.26 28.57 -14.53
CA THR A 149 3.09 27.75 -14.14
C THR A 149 2.87 26.53 -15.03
N ALA A 150 2.94 26.70 -16.35
CA ALA A 150 2.73 25.60 -17.30
C ALA A 150 3.82 24.50 -17.19
N ALA A 151 5.04 24.85 -16.80
CA ALA A 151 6.10 23.88 -16.56
C ALA A 151 5.87 23.13 -15.24
N ILE A 152 5.53 23.86 -14.17
CA ILE A 152 5.20 23.28 -12.85
C ILE A 152 3.99 22.33 -12.98
N ALA A 153 2.93 22.74 -13.67
CA ALA A 153 1.74 21.92 -13.90
C ALA A 153 2.05 20.60 -14.61
N ARG A 154 2.90 20.62 -15.64
CA ARG A 154 3.34 19.40 -16.33
C ARG A 154 4.16 18.49 -15.42
N GLN A 155 5.03 19.05 -14.59
CA GLN A 155 5.84 18.28 -13.64
C GLN A 155 4.96 17.63 -12.57
N ILE A 156 4.03 18.38 -11.96
CA ILE A 156 3.08 17.85 -10.97
C ILE A 156 2.28 16.67 -11.56
N LYS A 157 1.74 16.82 -12.77
CA LYS A 157 1.01 15.73 -13.44
C LYS A 157 1.85 14.48 -13.67
N GLY A 158 3.15 14.65 -13.92
CA GLY A 158 4.08 13.55 -14.05
C GLY A 158 4.33 12.84 -12.73
N VAL A 159 4.46 13.57 -11.63
CA VAL A 159 4.85 12.95 -10.35
C VAL A 159 3.69 12.50 -9.47
N LEU A 160 2.46 12.88 -9.80
CA LEU A 160 1.28 12.50 -9.04
C LEU A 160 1.08 10.98 -9.07
N GLY A 161 1.22 10.32 -7.93
CA GLY A 161 1.24 8.85 -7.84
C GLY A 161 2.64 8.26 -7.60
N LEU A 162 3.62 9.14 -7.36
CA LEU A 162 4.89 8.83 -6.73
C LEU A 162 4.86 9.31 -5.28
N ALA A 163 5.57 8.60 -4.40
CA ALA A 163 5.96 9.14 -3.10
C ALA A 163 7.09 10.17 -3.26
N PRO A 164 7.32 11.07 -2.28
CA PRO A 164 8.33 12.13 -2.38
C PRO A 164 9.73 11.63 -2.76
N SER A 165 10.20 10.55 -2.12
CA SER A 165 11.50 9.93 -2.38
C SER A 165 11.61 9.30 -3.77
N GLN A 166 10.50 8.80 -4.33
CA GLN A 166 10.47 8.23 -5.67
C GLN A 166 10.51 9.32 -6.73
N ALA A 167 9.83 10.44 -6.48
CA ALA A 167 9.87 11.59 -7.35
C ALA A 167 11.29 12.22 -7.37
N GLU A 168 11.98 12.23 -6.24
CA GLU A 168 13.41 12.58 -6.18
C GLU A 168 14.28 11.60 -6.97
N ALA A 169 14.04 10.29 -6.86
CA ALA A 169 14.76 9.29 -7.63
C ALA A 169 14.61 9.49 -9.15
N VAL A 170 13.44 9.94 -9.63
CA VAL A 170 13.23 10.32 -11.04
C VAL A 170 14.10 11.51 -11.44
N ARG A 171 14.19 12.56 -10.61
CA ARG A 171 15.09 13.70 -10.85
C ARG A 171 16.56 13.29 -10.85
N ASN A 172 16.96 12.44 -9.90
CA ASN A 172 18.32 11.92 -9.82
C ASN A 172 18.67 11.05 -11.03
N PHE A 173 17.70 10.32 -11.58
CA PHE A 173 17.87 9.58 -12.83
C PHE A 173 18.04 10.53 -14.04
N GLU A 174 17.28 11.62 -14.11
CA GLU A 174 17.50 12.64 -15.15
C GLU A 174 18.91 13.23 -15.09
N ARG A 175 19.36 13.64 -13.89
CA ARG A 175 20.73 14.13 -13.67
C ARG A 175 21.79 13.11 -14.08
N ALA A 176 21.59 11.84 -13.74
CA ALA A 176 22.45 10.74 -14.16
C ALA A 176 22.56 10.61 -15.68
N LEU A 177 21.46 10.82 -16.42
CA LEU A 177 21.47 10.81 -17.88
C LEU A 177 22.19 12.03 -18.48
N ARG A 178 22.25 13.15 -17.75
CA ARG A 178 23.00 14.36 -18.10
C ARG A 178 24.50 14.28 -17.77
N GLY A 179 24.94 13.17 -17.17
CA GLY A 179 26.33 12.97 -16.76
C GLY A 179 26.64 13.43 -15.34
N GLU A 180 25.63 13.80 -14.55
CA GLU A 180 25.78 14.19 -13.16
C GLU A 180 25.42 13.06 -12.18
N GLY A 181 26.18 12.89 -11.11
CA GLY A 181 25.82 11.96 -10.03
C GLY A 181 26.10 10.49 -10.35
N LYS A 182 25.15 9.59 -10.03
CA LYS A 182 25.35 8.12 -10.11
C LYS A 182 25.24 7.63 -11.55
N ASN A 183 25.87 6.49 -11.85
CA ASN A 183 25.75 5.82 -13.14
C ASN A 183 24.27 5.51 -13.48
N PRO A 184 23.71 6.01 -14.61
CA PRO A 184 22.33 5.73 -15.01
C PRO A 184 22.02 4.23 -15.21
N LEU A 185 23.02 3.42 -15.55
CA LEU A 185 22.88 1.95 -15.65
C LEU A 185 22.77 1.26 -14.28
N GLY A 186 23.00 1.96 -13.17
CA GLY A 186 22.79 1.46 -11.82
C GLY A 186 21.33 1.48 -11.37
N TYR A 187 20.46 2.22 -12.06
CA TYR A 187 19.06 2.35 -11.68
C TYR A 187 18.27 1.08 -12.04
N LYS A 188 17.69 0.42 -11.03
CA LYS A 188 17.00 -0.89 -11.19
C LYS A 188 15.75 -0.81 -12.07
N LEU A 189 14.99 0.29 -11.96
CA LEU A 189 13.74 0.49 -12.70
C LEU A 189 13.94 1.18 -14.05
N ARG A 190 15.18 1.38 -14.53
CA ARG A 190 15.40 1.94 -15.88
C ARG A 190 14.81 1.03 -16.96
N ASP A 191 14.59 1.60 -18.13
CA ASP A 191 14.20 0.81 -19.29
C ASP A 191 15.44 0.30 -20.02
N LYS A 192 15.69 -1.01 -19.89
CA LYS A 192 16.88 -1.68 -20.44
C LYS A 192 16.98 -1.56 -21.97
N ARG A 193 15.88 -1.25 -22.66
CA ARG A 193 15.89 -0.98 -24.11
C ARG A 193 16.79 0.20 -24.49
N TYR A 194 17.03 1.12 -23.55
CA TYR A 194 17.90 2.28 -23.76
C TYR A 194 19.33 2.09 -23.23
N ASP A 195 19.69 0.91 -22.70
CA ASP A 195 21.04 0.66 -22.18
C ASP A 195 22.11 0.89 -23.27
N GLY A 196 21.80 0.56 -24.52
CA GLY A 196 22.70 0.80 -25.66
C GLY A 196 22.94 2.30 -25.91
N THR A 197 21.91 3.14 -25.82
CA THR A 197 22.06 4.60 -25.99
C THR A 197 22.75 5.24 -24.80
N ILE A 198 22.47 4.78 -23.57
CA ILE A 198 23.14 5.26 -22.36
C ILE A 198 24.65 4.97 -22.43
N LYS A 199 25.05 3.77 -22.85
CA LYS A 199 26.47 3.38 -22.97
C LYS A 199 27.25 4.20 -24.01
N LYS A 200 26.59 4.64 -25.09
CA LYS A 200 27.21 5.48 -26.12
C LYS A 200 27.51 6.90 -25.62
N GLY A 201 26.80 7.37 -24.59
CA GLY A 201 26.92 8.74 -24.09
C GLY A 201 26.26 9.78 -25.00
N ALA A 202 26.41 11.07 -24.63
CA ALA A 202 25.94 12.22 -25.39
C ALA A 202 24.44 12.16 -25.79
N LEU A 203 23.57 11.93 -24.81
CA LEU A 203 22.13 11.87 -25.04
C LEU A 203 21.57 13.25 -25.42
N THR A 204 20.72 13.29 -26.44
CA THR A 204 19.92 14.48 -26.78
C THR A 204 18.85 14.74 -25.71
N GLU A 205 18.37 15.97 -25.59
CA GLU A 205 17.27 16.33 -24.68
C GLU A 205 16.01 15.46 -24.89
N GLN A 206 15.70 15.13 -26.15
CA GLN A 206 14.57 14.26 -26.47
C GLN A 206 14.78 12.84 -25.96
N GLN A 207 15.99 12.29 -26.06
CA GLN A 207 16.32 10.98 -25.52
C GLN A 207 16.29 10.96 -24.00
N ILE A 208 16.78 12.01 -23.34
CA ILE A 208 16.71 12.15 -21.87
C ILE A 208 15.24 12.18 -21.45
N THR A 209 14.44 13.07 -22.03
CA THR A 209 13.00 13.21 -21.74
C THR A 209 12.26 11.87 -21.91
N THR A 210 12.52 11.16 -23.00
CA THR A 210 11.89 9.86 -23.29
C THR A 210 12.24 8.79 -22.24
N GLN A 211 13.51 8.74 -21.83
CA GLN A 211 14.01 7.77 -20.86
C GLN A 211 13.51 8.09 -19.44
N VAL A 212 13.51 9.37 -19.04
CA VAL A 212 12.96 9.84 -17.77
C VAL A 212 11.47 9.49 -17.67
N ALA A 213 10.69 9.77 -18.72
CA ALA A 213 9.27 9.42 -18.75
C ALA A 213 9.05 7.90 -18.62
N ALA A 214 9.90 7.07 -19.23
CA ALA A 214 9.82 5.61 -19.09
C ALA A 214 10.16 5.14 -17.67
N TYR A 215 11.18 5.73 -17.04
CA TYR A 215 11.55 5.46 -15.66
C TYR A 215 10.45 5.88 -14.68
N GLN A 216 9.87 7.06 -14.88
CA GLN A 216 8.77 7.59 -14.10
C GLN A 216 7.55 6.65 -14.12
N ARG A 217 7.11 6.19 -15.30
CA ARG A 217 6.00 5.21 -15.41
C ARG A 217 6.27 3.92 -14.65
N LYS A 218 7.51 3.42 -14.67
CA LYS A 218 7.90 2.23 -13.89
C LYS A 218 7.93 2.49 -12.39
N MET A 219 8.34 3.68 -11.97
CA MET A 219 8.29 4.11 -10.57
C MET A 219 6.85 4.26 -10.07
N GLU A 220 5.96 4.85 -10.85
CA GLU A 220 4.52 4.94 -10.54
C GLU A 220 3.91 3.54 -10.36
N ALA A 221 4.22 2.62 -11.27
CA ALA A 221 3.80 1.23 -11.14
C ALA A 221 4.39 0.53 -9.92
N PHE A 222 5.66 0.79 -9.61
CA PHE A 222 6.31 0.25 -8.42
C PHE A 222 5.66 0.77 -7.13
N HIS A 223 5.32 2.06 -7.07
CA HIS A 223 4.61 2.68 -5.96
C HIS A 223 3.22 2.08 -5.76
N ALA A 224 2.39 2.11 -6.81
CA ALA A 224 1.03 1.57 -6.76
C ALA A 224 1.03 0.08 -6.35
N ASN A 225 2.00 -0.70 -6.86
CA ASN A 225 2.15 -2.10 -6.48
C ASN A 225 2.60 -2.29 -5.03
N THR A 226 3.45 -1.40 -4.50
CA THR A 226 3.91 -1.45 -3.11
C THR A 226 2.76 -1.18 -2.14
N VAL A 227 1.97 -0.13 -2.40
CA VAL A 227 0.79 0.20 -1.59
C VAL A 227 -0.26 -0.90 -1.72
N ALA A 228 -0.56 -1.36 -2.94
CA ALA A 228 -1.53 -2.43 -3.17
C ALA A 228 -1.12 -3.75 -2.51
N ARG A 229 0.17 -4.09 -2.52
CA ARG A 229 0.69 -5.30 -1.87
C ARG A 229 0.56 -5.21 -0.36
N THR A 230 0.90 -4.06 0.23
CA THR A 230 0.75 -3.82 1.67
C THR A 230 -0.73 -3.96 2.07
N ALA A 231 -1.63 -3.25 1.40
CA ALA A 231 -3.07 -3.35 1.65
C ALA A 231 -3.62 -4.77 1.45
N ALA A 232 -3.11 -5.53 0.48
CA ALA A 232 -3.50 -6.92 0.27
C ALA A 232 -3.04 -7.85 1.39
N LEU A 233 -1.82 -7.67 1.89
CA LEU A 233 -1.30 -8.40 3.04
C LEU A 233 -2.15 -8.11 4.27
N ASP A 234 -2.41 -6.83 4.56
CA ASP A 234 -3.18 -6.43 5.74
C ASP A 234 -4.63 -6.88 5.65
N ALA A 235 -5.26 -6.80 4.47
CA ALA A 235 -6.60 -7.35 4.24
C ALA A 235 -6.66 -8.88 4.47
N THR A 236 -5.58 -9.60 4.15
CA THR A 236 -5.47 -11.04 4.40
C THR A 236 -5.42 -11.33 5.89
N LYS A 237 -4.52 -10.65 6.61
CA LYS A 237 -4.37 -10.83 8.06
C LYS A 237 -5.62 -10.41 8.82
N LEU A 238 -6.23 -9.27 8.43
CA LEU A 238 -7.47 -8.78 9.02
C LEU A 238 -8.62 -9.75 8.75
N GLY A 239 -8.78 -10.22 7.52
CA GLY A 239 -9.82 -11.20 7.20
C GLY A 239 -9.67 -12.50 7.99
N GLN A 240 -8.43 -12.96 8.20
CA GLN A 240 -8.17 -14.10 9.09
C GLN A 240 -8.60 -13.79 10.53
N ARG A 241 -8.18 -12.67 11.11
CA ARG A 241 -8.57 -12.27 12.48
C ARG A 241 -10.09 -12.20 12.64
N LEU A 242 -10.78 -11.55 11.70
CA LEU A 242 -12.23 -11.37 11.75
C LEU A 242 -13.00 -12.70 11.64
N ALA A 243 -12.48 -13.70 10.91
CA ALA A 243 -13.08 -15.03 10.89
C ALA A 243 -13.03 -15.72 12.26
N TRP A 244 -11.94 -15.55 13.00
CA TRP A 244 -11.79 -16.08 14.36
C TRP A 244 -12.56 -15.25 15.40
N GLU A 245 -12.67 -13.93 15.20
CA GLU A 245 -13.52 -13.05 16.01
C GLU A 245 -14.99 -13.48 15.95
N ASP A 246 -15.54 -13.62 14.74
CA ASP A 246 -16.93 -14.07 14.52
C ASP A 246 -17.18 -15.45 15.13
N ALA A 247 -16.22 -16.38 15.01
CA ALA A 247 -16.32 -17.68 15.64
C ALA A 247 -16.39 -17.61 17.17
N ALA A 248 -15.61 -16.72 17.78
CA ALA A 248 -15.60 -16.53 19.23
C ALA A 248 -16.90 -15.88 19.73
N GLU A 249 -17.42 -14.89 19.01
CA GLU A 249 -18.68 -14.21 19.33
C GLU A 249 -19.88 -15.16 19.26
N ARG A 250 -19.88 -16.08 18.28
CA ARG A 250 -20.90 -17.14 18.14
C ARG A 250 -20.73 -18.29 19.13
N GLY A 251 -19.71 -18.26 19.99
CA GLY A 251 -19.41 -19.34 20.94
C GLY A 251 -18.90 -20.63 20.29
N LEU A 252 -18.46 -20.58 19.04
CA LEU A 252 -17.92 -21.73 18.30
C LEU A 252 -16.50 -22.10 18.75
N VAL A 253 -15.81 -21.12 19.35
CA VAL A 253 -14.54 -21.28 20.06
C VAL A 253 -14.62 -20.53 21.39
N ASP A 254 -13.95 -21.04 22.43
CA ASP A 254 -13.88 -20.33 23.71
C ASP A 254 -12.90 -19.15 23.59
N ARG A 255 -13.45 -17.93 23.58
CA ARG A 255 -12.66 -16.68 23.48
C ARG A 255 -11.56 -16.61 24.52
N ARG A 256 -11.80 -17.11 25.75
CA ARG A 256 -10.83 -17.06 26.84
C ARG A 256 -9.63 -17.98 26.62
N ARG A 257 -9.82 -19.01 25.80
CA ARG A 257 -8.77 -19.96 25.42
C ARG A 257 -8.16 -19.62 24.07
N LEU A 258 -8.74 -18.69 23.31
CA LEU A 258 -8.25 -18.33 21.99
C LEU A 258 -6.92 -17.57 22.10
N GLN A 259 -5.91 -18.06 21.39
CA GLN A 259 -4.56 -17.51 21.34
C GLN A 259 -4.13 -17.30 19.89
N LYS A 260 -3.15 -16.42 19.71
CA LYS A 260 -2.49 -16.14 18.44
C LYS A 260 -0.97 -16.27 18.61
N THR A 261 -0.33 -16.91 17.65
CA THR A 261 1.13 -17.06 17.58
C THR A 261 1.65 -16.35 16.35
N TRP A 262 2.69 -15.54 16.51
CA TRP A 262 3.36 -14.85 15.41
C TRP A 262 4.14 -15.84 14.55
N VAL A 263 3.94 -15.78 13.24
CA VAL A 263 4.61 -16.62 12.25
C VAL A 263 5.25 -15.73 11.19
N GLY A 264 6.57 -15.62 11.24
CA GLY A 264 7.41 -14.99 10.23
C GLY A 264 7.77 -15.94 9.08
N VAL A 265 8.58 -15.47 8.13
CA VAL A 265 9.08 -16.25 6.97
C VAL A 265 10.45 -16.84 7.26
N LYS A 266 11.23 -16.14 8.10
CA LYS A 266 12.66 -16.39 8.36
C LYS A 266 13.51 -16.43 7.10
N ASP A 267 13.24 -15.51 6.17
CA ASP A 267 14.10 -15.29 5.00
C ASP A 267 14.97 -14.04 5.17
N ASP A 268 15.76 -13.72 4.15
CA ASP A 268 16.68 -12.58 4.10
C ASP A 268 15.97 -11.21 3.96
N ARG A 269 14.64 -11.18 3.99
CA ARG A 269 13.81 -9.99 3.77
C ARG A 269 12.93 -9.64 4.96
N GLU A 270 12.98 -10.44 6.02
CA GLU A 270 12.28 -10.15 7.27
C GLU A 270 13.10 -9.16 8.11
N ARG A 271 12.41 -8.24 8.78
CA ARG A 271 13.08 -7.24 9.61
C ARG A 271 13.56 -7.90 10.91
N VAL A 272 14.65 -7.40 11.48
CA VAL A 272 15.29 -8.00 12.66
C VAL A 272 14.33 -8.03 13.86
N GLU A 273 13.57 -6.96 14.02
CA GLU A 273 12.53 -6.84 15.04
C GLU A 273 11.39 -7.85 14.87
N HIS A 274 11.08 -8.32 13.65
CA HIS A 274 10.04 -9.34 13.43
C HIS A 274 10.54 -10.75 13.64
N LEU A 275 11.82 -10.99 13.33
CA LEU A 275 12.47 -12.26 13.65
C LEU A 275 12.45 -12.53 15.17
N ALA A 276 12.55 -11.48 15.98
CA ALA A 276 12.44 -11.56 17.44
C ALA A 276 11.03 -11.95 17.92
N MET A 277 9.98 -11.66 17.13
CA MET A 277 8.59 -11.99 17.44
C MET A 277 8.24 -13.45 17.13
N GLU A 278 9.05 -14.16 16.36
CA GLU A 278 8.70 -15.51 15.89
C GLU A 278 8.33 -16.44 17.05
N GLY A 279 7.16 -17.07 16.93
CA GLY A 279 6.68 -18.05 17.89
C GLY A 279 6.11 -17.43 19.16
N GLU A 280 6.22 -16.12 19.33
CA GLU A 280 5.56 -15.41 20.41
C GLU A 280 4.05 -15.69 20.35
N THR A 281 3.49 -16.06 21.50
CA THR A 281 2.07 -16.38 21.64
C THR A 281 1.43 -15.44 22.64
N ALA A 282 0.33 -14.81 22.25
CA ALA A 282 -0.47 -13.91 23.06
C ALA A 282 -1.93 -14.36 23.10
N PRO A 283 -2.70 -14.01 24.15
CA PRO A 283 -4.16 -14.09 24.11
C PRO A 283 -4.73 -13.34 22.89
N PHE A 284 -5.86 -13.81 22.37
CA PHE A 284 -6.43 -13.27 21.12
C PHE A 284 -6.70 -11.76 21.16
N ASP A 285 -7.16 -11.27 22.31
CA ASP A 285 -7.54 -9.88 22.59
C ASP A 285 -6.40 -9.00 23.10
N GLU A 286 -5.25 -9.59 23.40
CA GLU A 286 -4.09 -8.85 23.89
C GLU A 286 -3.10 -8.60 22.75
N PRO A 287 -2.36 -7.49 22.76
CA PRO A 287 -1.30 -7.26 21.78
C PRO A 287 -0.15 -8.26 21.98
N PHE A 288 0.64 -8.46 20.94
CA PHE A 288 1.98 -9.03 21.10
C PHE A 288 2.87 -8.04 21.87
N SER A 289 4.07 -8.48 22.27
CA SER A 289 5.02 -7.71 23.06
C SER A 289 5.47 -6.40 22.40
N ASN A 290 5.38 -6.32 21.06
CA ASN A 290 5.63 -5.11 20.29
C ASN A 290 4.42 -4.16 20.17
N GLY A 291 3.32 -4.45 20.86
CA GLY A 291 2.10 -3.64 20.86
C GLY A 291 1.14 -3.92 19.70
N GLN A 292 1.51 -4.74 18.72
CA GLN A 292 0.65 -5.02 17.57
C GLN A 292 -0.40 -6.08 17.89
N MET A 293 -1.62 -5.88 17.36
CA MET A 293 -2.70 -6.87 17.48
C MET A 293 -2.66 -7.94 16.39
N ILE A 294 -2.09 -7.59 15.24
CA ILE A 294 -1.97 -8.40 14.03
C ILE A 294 -0.51 -8.27 13.57
N PRO A 295 0.17 -9.35 13.18
CA PRO A 295 1.58 -9.29 12.81
C PRO A 295 1.89 -8.28 11.69
N GLY A 296 2.63 -7.23 12.03
CA GLY A 296 3.11 -6.18 11.13
C GLY A 296 2.00 -5.50 10.33
N ASP A 297 0.87 -5.19 10.96
CA ASP A 297 -0.25 -4.54 10.29
C ASP A 297 -0.03 -3.05 10.01
N ASP A 298 0.93 -2.40 10.67
CA ASP A 298 1.35 -1.01 10.46
C ASP A 298 2.62 -0.86 9.60
N GLU A 299 3.05 -1.94 8.94
CA GLU A 299 4.33 -1.98 8.23
C GLU A 299 4.19 -2.34 6.75
N TYR A 300 4.92 -1.61 5.92
CA TYR A 300 4.94 -1.85 4.48
C TYR A 300 5.42 -3.27 4.15
N ASN A 301 4.73 -3.92 3.21
CA ASN A 301 5.09 -5.25 2.68
C ASN A 301 5.33 -6.36 3.74
N CYS A 302 4.86 -6.21 4.97
CA CYS A 302 5.11 -7.20 6.01
C CYS A 302 4.36 -8.51 5.71
N ARG A 303 5.11 -9.62 5.66
CA ARG A 303 4.61 -10.95 5.28
C ARG A 303 4.33 -11.86 6.47
N CYS A 304 4.57 -11.39 7.68
CA CYS A 304 4.27 -12.13 8.90
C CYS A 304 2.74 -12.33 9.02
N VAL A 305 2.35 -13.46 9.61
CA VAL A 305 0.94 -13.85 9.79
C VAL A 305 0.71 -14.38 11.20
N ALA A 306 -0.55 -14.48 11.62
CA ALA A 306 -0.91 -15.10 12.88
C ALA A 306 -1.39 -16.54 12.66
N ARG A 307 -0.91 -17.47 13.49
CA ARG A 307 -1.53 -18.79 13.67
C ARG A 307 -2.46 -18.72 14.87
N TYR A 308 -3.73 -19.03 14.68
CA TYR A 308 -4.72 -19.07 15.77
C TYR A 308 -4.84 -20.50 16.34
N SER A 309 -5.05 -20.61 17.66
CA SER A 309 -5.25 -21.89 18.35
C SER A 309 -5.99 -21.71 19.67
N GLN A 310 -6.48 -22.79 20.26
CA GLN A 310 -7.03 -22.78 21.62
C GLN A 310 -5.99 -23.32 22.61
N ALA A 311 -5.77 -22.61 23.72
CA ALA A 311 -5.00 -23.06 24.86
C ALA A 311 -5.60 -24.38 25.39
N ARG A 312 -4.73 -25.28 25.86
CA ARG A 312 -5.13 -26.57 26.44
C ARG A 312 -5.87 -26.40 27.76
#